data_AF-A0A422NTN5-F1
#
_entry.id   AF-A0A422NTN5-F1
#
_cell.length_a   1.000
_cell.length_b   1.000
_cell.length_c   1.000
_cell.angle_alpha   90.00
_cell.angle_beta   90.00
_cell.angle_gamma   90.00
#
_symmetry.space_group_name_H-M   'P 1'
#
loop_
_entity.id
_entity.type
_entity.pdbx_description
1 polymer ?
#
loop_
_entity_poly.entity_id
_entity_poly.type
_entity_poly.pdbx_seq_one_letter_code
_entity_poly.pdbx_strand_id
1 'polypeptide(L)'
;MRSAFRRSCAAEGVGLHEGVAEDVLASAITDTGVISFEDAKAQLRSSSVFRIDAGVVYMAADGDCERSQVELMLLKVAAKIPSTGVSGSQLQAILEDEVPYFQPSVVGALSLKDAIQSYPHIFLVESEPAGKWTVKPVTGAPPGASTCGKDGPHGIVDFCRRRALMGHQGAYVPLRLAMQKTGITEKNLLKQLVMNEEVARVLQVKLSVRLRPKRAPTNVFCFVDGDEIGPTVVEAMGRELTLSGKSTHVVARHPTSPKHSGGDIIVPDEMPTYAVLELKARELILRQTVVLQDVIYMCSSNQFTVYAEHVAKLNAFPDADVYVCCPSRVKLVAEKQHVPL
;
A
#
# COMPACT_ATOMS: atom_id res chain seq x y z
N MET A 1 -9.14 -15.86 -21.67
CA MET A 1 -9.10 -15.76 -20.20
C MET A 1 -8.38 -14.51 -19.68
N ARG A 2 -7.09 -14.24 -19.97
CA ARG A 2 -6.40 -13.02 -19.49
C ARG A 2 -7.08 -11.71 -19.91
N SER A 3 -7.55 -11.64 -21.16
CA SER A 3 -8.33 -10.51 -21.68
C SER A 3 -9.69 -10.38 -20.99
N ALA A 4 -10.39 -11.49 -20.77
CA ALA A 4 -11.64 -11.52 -20.01
C ALA A 4 -11.43 -11.01 -18.58
N PHE A 5 -10.38 -11.47 -17.89
CA PHE A 5 -10.01 -10.98 -16.56
C PHE A 5 -9.76 -9.48 -16.52
N ARG A 6 -8.96 -8.93 -17.45
CA ARG A 6 -8.71 -7.48 -17.51
C ARG A 6 -10.00 -6.68 -17.75
N ARG A 7 -10.91 -7.19 -18.57
CA ARG A 7 -12.22 -6.57 -18.82
C ARG A 7 -13.13 -6.65 -17.60
N SER A 8 -13.20 -7.80 -16.94
CA SER A 8 -13.96 -7.96 -15.69
C SER A 8 -13.41 -7.07 -14.59
N CYS A 9 -12.09 -6.96 -14.45
CA CYS A 9 -11.46 -6.00 -13.56
C CYS A 9 -11.89 -4.56 -13.87
N ALA A 10 -11.88 -4.17 -15.14
CA ALA A 10 -12.29 -2.83 -15.56
C ALA A 10 -13.79 -2.58 -15.33
N ALA A 11 -14.65 -3.57 -15.58
CA ALA A 11 -16.09 -3.49 -15.38
C ALA A 11 -16.48 -3.41 -13.89
N GLU A 12 -15.81 -4.19 -13.05
CA GLU A 12 -15.96 -4.16 -11.59
C GLU A 12 -15.21 -2.99 -10.93
N GLY A 13 -14.44 -2.22 -11.71
CA GLY A 13 -13.66 -1.10 -11.22
C GLY A 13 -12.49 -1.48 -10.30
N VAL A 14 -12.08 -2.76 -10.31
CA VAL A 14 -11.02 -3.32 -9.45
C VAL A 14 -9.69 -3.38 -10.18
N GLY A 15 -8.59 -3.20 -9.44
CA GLY A 15 -7.24 -3.33 -9.97
C GLY A 15 -6.88 -4.78 -10.29
N LEU A 16 -5.98 -5.01 -11.27
CA LEU A 16 -5.53 -6.36 -11.65
C LEU A 16 -4.91 -7.17 -10.49
N HIS A 17 -4.43 -6.48 -9.45
CA HIS A 17 -3.83 -7.05 -8.24
C HIS A 17 -4.84 -7.27 -7.11
N GLU A 18 -6.05 -6.70 -7.21
CA GLU A 18 -7.14 -6.86 -6.25
C GLU A 18 -7.96 -8.12 -6.54
N GLY A 19 -7.91 -8.59 -7.79
CA GLY A 19 -8.62 -9.78 -8.23
C GLY A 19 -10.10 -9.51 -8.50
N VAL A 20 -10.76 -10.49 -9.08
CA VAL A 20 -12.21 -10.46 -9.40
C VAL A 20 -12.83 -11.73 -8.86
N ALA A 21 -14.06 -11.67 -8.36
CA ALA A 21 -14.76 -12.86 -7.87
C ALA A 21 -14.78 -13.98 -8.94
N GLU A 22 -14.56 -15.22 -8.52
CA GLU A 22 -14.51 -16.40 -9.40
C GLU A 22 -15.76 -16.53 -10.25
N ASP A 23 -16.93 -16.27 -9.67
CA ASP A 23 -18.22 -16.31 -10.36
C ASP A 23 -18.34 -15.23 -11.44
N VAL A 24 -17.83 -14.02 -11.17
CA VAL A 24 -17.87 -12.89 -12.11
C VAL A 24 -16.94 -13.15 -13.30
N LEU A 25 -15.76 -13.71 -13.04
CA LEU A 25 -14.83 -14.07 -14.11
C LEU A 25 -15.33 -15.29 -14.91
N ALA A 26 -15.90 -16.29 -14.25
CA ALA A 26 -16.51 -17.44 -14.91
C ALA A 26 -17.67 -17.00 -15.82
N SER A 27 -18.54 -16.08 -15.35
CA SER A 27 -19.62 -15.50 -16.15
C SER A 27 -19.10 -14.75 -17.39
N ALA A 28 -18.06 -13.94 -17.22
CA ALA A 28 -17.46 -13.18 -18.34
C ALA A 28 -16.74 -14.09 -19.36
N ILE A 29 -16.36 -15.31 -18.96
CA ILE A 29 -15.80 -16.34 -19.85
C ILE A 29 -16.94 -17.07 -20.57
N THR A 30 -18.03 -17.40 -19.88
CA THR A 30 -19.19 -18.07 -20.49
C THR A 30 -19.96 -17.20 -21.48
N ASP A 31 -19.96 -15.87 -21.31
CA ASP A 31 -20.61 -14.92 -22.23
C ASP A 31 -20.03 -14.95 -23.65
N THR A 32 -18.89 -15.61 -23.84
CA THR A 32 -18.33 -15.87 -25.18
C THR A 32 -19.02 -17.03 -25.92
N GLY A 33 -19.91 -17.79 -25.26
CA GLY A 33 -20.81 -18.79 -25.85
C GLY A 33 -20.20 -20.16 -26.13
N VAL A 34 -18.94 -20.41 -25.73
CA VAL A 34 -18.16 -21.60 -26.13
C VAL A 34 -18.07 -22.67 -25.04
N ILE A 35 -18.29 -22.32 -23.77
CA ILE A 35 -18.05 -23.18 -22.61
C ILE A 35 -19.11 -22.93 -21.53
N SER A 36 -19.45 -23.98 -20.76
CA SER A 36 -20.40 -23.88 -19.65
C SER A 36 -19.78 -23.18 -18.43
N PHE A 37 -20.63 -22.72 -17.51
CA PHE A 37 -20.19 -21.99 -16.30
C PHE A 37 -19.33 -22.85 -15.37
N GLU A 38 -19.70 -24.12 -15.19
CA GLU A 38 -18.90 -25.06 -14.39
C GLU A 38 -17.57 -25.40 -15.07
N ASP A 39 -17.56 -25.53 -16.41
CA ASP A 39 -16.32 -25.75 -17.15
C ASP A 39 -15.39 -24.53 -17.10
N ALA A 40 -15.94 -23.32 -17.11
CA ALA A 40 -15.17 -22.08 -16.96
C ALA A 40 -14.51 -22.00 -15.57
N LYS A 41 -15.22 -22.37 -14.50
CA LYS A 41 -14.63 -22.47 -13.14
C LYS A 41 -13.55 -23.54 -13.06
N ALA A 42 -13.80 -24.72 -13.63
CA ALA A 42 -12.82 -25.79 -13.67
C ALA A 42 -11.53 -25.34 -14.40
N GLN A 43 -11.65 -24.64 -15.52
CA GLN A 43 -10.51 -24.08 -16.27
C GLN A 43 -9.75 -23.00 -15.49
N LEU A 44 -10.45 -22.14 -14.74
CA LEU A 44 -9.82 -21.14 -13.88
C LEU A 44 -8.98 -21.79 -12.77
N ARG A 45 -9.52 -22.84 -12.14
CA ARG A 45 -8.84 -23.60 -11.07
C ARG A 45 -7.65 -24.41 -11.58
N SER A 46 -7.72 -24.92 -12.80
CA SER A 46 -6.61 -25.68 -13.41
C SER A 46 -5.56 -24.82 -14.11
N SER A 47 -5.81 -23.52 -14.26
CA SER A 47 -4.95 -22.62 -15.03
C SER A 47 -3.80 -22.06 -14.18
N SER A 48 -2.55 -22.32 -14.59
CA SER A 48 -1.34 -21.76 -13.98
C SER A 48 -1.23 -20.24 -14.05
N VAL A 49 -2.05 -19.60 -14.90
CA VAL A 49 -2.10 -18.15 -15.09
C VAL A 49 -2.86 -17.43 -13.96
N PHE A 50 -3.68 -18.15 -13.19
CA PHE A 50 -4.55 -17.56 -12.18
C PHE A 50 -4.32 -18.21 -10.82
N ARG A 51 -4.36 -17.40 -9.77
CA ARG A 51 -4.40 -17.87 -8.38
C ARG A 51 -5.79 -17.58 -7.83
N ILE A 52 -6.42 -18.57 -7.21
CA ILE A 52 -7.73 -18.39 -6.59
C ILE A 52 -7.57 -18.45 -5.08
N ASP A 53 -8.03 -17.41 -4.39
CA ASP A 53 -7.92 -17.27 -2.94
C ASP A 53 -9.26 -16.80 -2.39
N ALA A 54 -9.86 -17.59 -1.50
CA ALA A 54 -11.17 -17.33 -0.90
C ALA A 54 -12.29 -16.94 -1.91
N GLY A 55 -12.30 -17.56 -3.09
CA GLY A 55 -13.29 -17.28 -4.15
C GLY A 55 -13.00 -16.04 -5.00
N VAL A 56 -11.83 -15.40 -4.83
CA VAL A 56 -11.36 -14.30 -5.67
C VAL A 56 -10.21 -14.77 -6.55
N VAL A 57 -10.32 -14.50 -7.84
CA VAL A 57 -9.34 -14.85 -8.86
C VAL A 57 -8.37 -13.70 -9.04
N TYR A 58 -7.08 -13.98 -8.92
CA TYR A 58 -5.98 -13.08 -9.18
C TYR A 58 -5.26 -13.54 -10.43
N MET A 59 -4.82 -12.60 -11.26
CA MET A 59 -3.81 -12.93 -12.27
C MET A 59 -2.53 -13.24 -11.50
N ALA A 60 -1.98 -14.44 -11.68
CA ALA A 60 -0.65 -14.73 -11.19
C ALA A 60 0.27 -13.68 -11.83
N ALA A 61 0.85 -12.79 -11.00
CA ALA A 61 1.95 -11.96 -11.47
C ALA A 61 3.00 -12.92 -12.03
N ASP A 62 3.65 -12.57 -13.14
CA ASP A 62 4.75 -13.34 -13.74
C ASP A 62 5.98 -13.46 -12.80
N GLY A 63 5.80 -13.70 -11.50
CA GLY A 63 6.84 -13.60 -10.48
C GLY A 63 6.58 -14.30 -9.14
N ASP A 64 5.55 -15.14 -8.99
CA ASP A 64 5.38 -15.98 -7.79
C ASP A 64 5.42 -17.50 -8.08
N CYS A 65 5.89 -17.92 -9.26
CA CYS A 65 6.31 -19.30 -9.49
C CYS A 65 7.40 -19.38 -10.56
N GLU A 66 8.57 -18.84 -10.25
CA GLU A 66 9.86 -19.33 -10.75
C GLU A 66 10.94 -18.66 -9.90
N ARG A 67 11.67 -19.44 -9.09
CA ARG A 67 13.05 -19.03 -8.79
C ARG A 67 13.69 -18.82 -10.16
N SER A 68 14.30 -17.65 -10.43
CA SER A 68 15.01 -17.45 -11.69
C SER A 68 15.92 -18.66 -11.90
N GLN A 69 15.88 -19.30 -13.07
CA GLN A 69 16.74 -20.48 -13.34
C GLN A 69 18.19 -20.18 -12.94
N VAL A 70 18.61 -18.93 -13.10
CA VAL A 70 19.89 -18.38 -12.66
C VAL A 70 20.11 -18.51 -11.14
N GLU A 71 19.12 -18.20 -10.31
CA GLU A 71 19.22 -18.30 -8.86
C GLU A 71 19.32 -19.77 -8.39
N LEU A 72 18.56 -20.68 -9.01
CA LEU A 72 18.69 -22.11 -8.77
C LEU A 72 20.07 -22.66 -9.17
N MET A 73 20.61 -22.20 -10.28
CA MET A 73 21.95 -22.53 -10.74
C MET A 73 23.02 -22.01 -9.76
N LEU A 74 22.90 -20.76 -9.32
CA LEU A 74 23.82 -20.15 -8.37
C LEU A 74 23.77 -20.79 -6.98
N LEU A 75 22.61 -21.29 -6.53
CA LEU A 75 22.51 -22.09 -5.31
C LEU A 75 23.27 -23.43 -5.41
N LYS A 76 23.29 -24.08 -6.59
CA LYS A 76 24.09 -25.30 -6.81
C LYS A 76 25.58 -25.00 -6.74
N VAL A 77 26.00 -23.88 -7.33
CA VAL A 77 27.39 -23.40 -7.26
C VAL A 77 27.79 -23.11 -5.83
N ALA A 78 26.96 -22.42 -5.05
CA ALA A 78 27.22 -22.12 -3.65
C ALA A 78 27.44 -23.38 -2.79
N ALA A 79 26.71 -24.47 -3.07
CA ALA A 79 26.88 -25.73 -2.36
C ALA A 79 28.24 -26.43 -2.61
N LYS A 80 28.97 -26.05 -3.66
CA LYS A 80 30.30 -26.58 -4.01
C LYS A 80 31.45 -25.74 -3.47
N ILE A 81 31.17 -24.54 -2.96
CA ILE A 81 32.18 -23.67 -2.39
C ILE A 81 32.46 -24.12 -0.94
N PRO A 82 33.73 -24.38 -0.57
CA PRO A 82 34.11 -24.58 0.82
C PRO A 82 33.71 -23.41 1.71
N SER A 83 33.40 -23.67 2.98
CA SER A 83 33.08 -22.62 3.97
C SER A 83 34.23 -21.62 4.19
N THR A 84 35.47 -22.02 3.91
CA THR A 84 36.66 -21.16 3.92
C THR A 84 36.69 -20.15 2.76
N GLY A 85 35.87 -20.36 1.72
CA GLY A 85 35.78 -19.54 0.52
C GLY A 85 36.74 -19.95 -0.59
N VAL A 86 36.53 -19.38 -1.78
CA VAL A 86 37.32 -19.59 -2.99
C VAL A 86 37.65 -18.25 -3.64
N SER A 87 38.74 -18.17 -4.41
CA SER A 87 39.04 -16.97 -5.20
C SER A 87 38.06 -16.79 -6.36
N GLY A 88 37.99 -15.57 -6.91
CA GLY A 88 37.18 -15.29 -8.11
C GLY A 88 37.51 -16.19 -9.33
N SER A 89 38.78 -16.58 -9.51
CA SER A 89 39.20 -17.49 -10.59
C SER A 89 38.77 -18.94 -10.33
N GLN A 90 38.79 -19.38 -9.07
CA GLN A 90 38.28 -20.69 -8.67
C GLN A 90 36.74 -20.75 -8.79
N LEU A 91 36.04 -19.67 -8.45
CA LEU A 91 34.59 -19.57 -8.67
C LEU A 91 34.23 -19.64 -10.16
N GLN A 92 35.00 -18.99 -11.01
CA GLN A 92 34.81 -19.06 -12.46
C GLN A 92 34.93 -20.51 -12.96
N ALA A 93 35.92 -21.26 -12.50
CA ALA A 93 36.07 -22.68 -12.86
C ALA A 93 34.89 -23.54 -12.38
N ILE A 94 34.35 -23.28 -11.18
CA ILE A 94 33.17 -24.00 -10.67
C ILE A 94 31.92 -23.65 -11.50
N LEU A 95 31.78 -22.39 -11.92
CA LEU A 95 30.67 -21.95 -12.78
C LEU A 95 30.75 -22.57 -14.17
N GLU A 96 31.94 -22.67 -14.75
CA GLU A 96 32.15 -23.31 -16.04
C GLU A 96 31.80 -24.82 -16.02
N ASP A 97 32.01 -25.48 -14.87
CA ASP A 97 31.71 -26.91 -14.70
C ASP A 97 30.22 -27.18 -14.40
N GLU A 98 29.63 -26.43 -13.46
CA GLU A 98 28.25 -26.68 -12.98
C GLU A 98 27.19 -25.90 -13.77
N VAL A 99 27.55 -24.77 -14.38
CA VAL A 99 26.63 -23.85 -15.08
C VAL A 99 27.30 -23.20 -16.31
N PRO A 100 27.69 -23.98 -17.33
CA PRO A 100 28.54 -23.53 -18.45
C PRO A 100 27.98 -22.37 -19.28
N TYR A 101 26.67 -22.13 -19.23
CA TYR A 101 25.99 -21.05 -19.97
C TYR A 101 25.82 -19.76 -19.16
N PHE A 102 26.27 -19.73 -17.90
CA PHE A 102 26.15 -18.53 -17.07
C PHE A 102 27.11 -17.45 -17.55
N GLN A 103 26.56 -16.29 -17.91
CA GLN A 103 27.32 -15.09 -18.20
C GLN A 103 26.82 -13.93 -17.32
N PRO A 104 27.71 -13.04 -16.86
CA PRO A 104 27.32 -11.85 -16.07
C PRO A 104 26.22 -11.00 -16.71
N SER A 105 26.20 -10.94 -18.05
CA SER A 105 25.20 -10.22 -18.84
C SER A 105 23.77 -10.72 -18.62
N VAL A 106 23.57 -12.00 -18.29
CA VAL A 106 22.25 -12.61 -18.02
C VAL A 106 21.57 -11.96 -16.82
N VAL A 107 22.36 -11.41 -15.88
CA VAL A 107 21.88 -10.69 -14.71
C VAL A 107 22.10 -9.17 -14.82
N GLY A 108 22.42 -8.68 -16.01
CA GLY A 108 22.70 -7.26 -16.26
C GLY A 108 24.02 -6.76 -15.66
N ALA A 109 24.93 -7.66 -15.26
CA ALA A 109 26.20 -7.32 -14.66
C ALA A 109 27.33 -7.22 -15.70
N LEU A 110 28.27 -6.31 -15.47
CA LEU A 110 29.42 -6.06 -16.35
C LEU A 110 30.62 -6.95 -16.03
N SER A 111 30.67 -7.53 -14.83
CA SER A 111 31.73 -8.43 -14.40
C SER A 111 31.17 -9.60 -13.57
N LEU A 112 31.93 -10.70 -13.48
CA LEU A 112 31.56 -11.84 -12.63
C LEU A 112 31.43 -11.44 -11.16
N LYS A 113 32.29 -10.54 -10.69
CA LYS A 113 32.24 -10.02 -9.32
C LYS A 113 30.90 -9.31 -9.07
N ASP A 114 30.48 -8.44 -9.99
CA ASP A 114 29.22 -7.70 -9.87
C ASP A 114 28.00 -8.65 -9.97
N ALA A 115 28.09 -9.68 -10.82
CA ALA A 115 27.06 -10.69 -10.97
C ALA A 115 26.84 -11.47 -9.66
N ILE A 116 27.93 -11.85 -8.99
CA ILE A 116 27.86 -12.61 -7.73
C ILE A 116 27.45 -11.70 -6.55
N GLN A 117 27.93 -10.45 -6.53
CA GLN A 117 27.52 -9.45 -5.55
C GLN A 117 26.03 -9.08 -5.64
N SER A 118 25.38 -9.35 -6.78
CA SER A 118 23.93 -9.19 -6.94
C SER A 118 23.11 -10.24 -6.16
N TYR A 119 23.74 -11.28 -5.62
CA TYR A 119 23.11 -12.33 -4.82
C TYR A 119 23.73 -12.44 -3.40
N PRO A 120 23.66 -11.38 -2.58
CA PRO A 120 24.28 -11.35 -1.25
C PRO A 120 23.64 -12.32 -0.25
N HIS A 121 22.44 -12.86 -0.55
CA HIS A 121 21.78 -13.90 0.22
C HIS A 121 22.30 -15.31 -0.07
N ILE A 122 23.11 -15.48 -1.12
CA ILE A 122 23.73 -16.76 -1.52
C ILE A 122 25.24 -16.71 -1.27
N PHE A 123 25.87 -15.58 -1.60
CA PHE A 123 27.32 -15.41 -1.57
C PHE A 123 27.74 -14.22 -0.72
N LEU A 124 28.82 -14.40 0.04
CA LEU A 124 29.56 -13.35 0.70
C LEU A 124 30.84 -13.07 -0.10
N VAL A 125 31.03 -11.83 -0.54
CA VAL A 125 32.21 -11.42 -1.32
C VAL A 125 33.13 -10.55 -0.47
N GLU A 126 34.34 -11.03 -0.20
CA GLU A 126 35.39 -10.29 0.51
C GLU A 126 36.42 -9.78 -0.50
N SER A 127 36.77 -8.49 -0.45
CA SER A 127 37.81 -7.90 -1.31
C SER A 127 39.09 -7.69 -0.51
N GLU A 128 40.20 -8.23 -1.00
CA GLU A 128 41.53 -8.09 -0.42
C GLU A 128 42.27 -6.86 -1.01
N PRO A 129 43.23 -6.27 -0.26
CA PRO A 129 43.92 -5.03 -0.64
C PRO A 129 44.76 -5.12 -1.94
N ALA A 130 44.93 -6.30 -2.52
CA ALA A 130 45.64 -6.52 -3.80
C ALA A 130 44.70 -6.65 -5.02
N GLY A 131 43.42 -6.27 -4.90
CA GLY A 131 42.42 -6.43 -5.98
C GLY A 131 41.93 -7.87 -6.18
N LYS A 132 42.44 -8.81 -5.37
CA LYS A 132 41.91 -10.16 -5.27
C LYS A 132 40.63 -10.16 -4.45
N TRP A 133 39.70 -11.04 -4.79
CA TRP A 133 38.45 -11.19 -4.05
C TRP A 133 38.16 -12.67 -3.85
N THR A 134 37.58 -12.97 -2.70
CA THR A 134 37.17 -14.30 -2.30
C THR A 134 35.65 -14.34 -2.12
N VAL A 135 35.08 -15.50 -2.39
CA VAL A 135 33.66 -15.79 -2.28
C VAL A 135 33.46 -16.91 -1.30
N LYS A 136 32.61 -16.68 -0.31
CA LYS A 136 32.15 -17.68 0.64
C LYS A 136 30.66 -17.94 0.43
N PRO A 137 30.18 -19.18 0.55
CA PRO A 137 28.76 -19.41 0.63
C PRO A 137 28.25 -18.88 1.97
N VAL A 138 27.03 -18.34 1.99
CA VAL A 138 26.39 -17.95 3.25
C VAL A 138 25.97 -19.24 3.97
N THR A 139 26.79 -19.70 4.93
CA THR A 139 26.49 -20.93 5.69
C THR A 139 25.37 -20.69 6.69
N GLY A 140 24.16 -21.12 6.35
CA GLY A 140 23.02 -21.15 7.28
C GLY A 140 21.64 -21.17 6.61
N ALA A 141 21.30 -22.25 5.89
CA ALA A 141 19.94 -22.82 5.83
C ALA A 141 19.90 -24.09 4.95
N PRO A 142 19.51 -25.26 5.49
CA PRO A 142 18.99 -26.37 4.70
C PRO A 142 17.67 -25.99 4.01
N PRO A 143 17.22 -26.74 2.98
CA PRO A 143 16.11 -26.36 2.13
C PRO A 143 14.77 -26.57 2.87
N GLY A 144 14.27 -25.52 3.49
CA GLY A 144 12.97 -25.54 4.14
C GLY A 144 12.75 -24.23 4.88
N ALA A 145 11.76 -23.45 4.43
CA ALA A 145 11.37 -22.16 4.98
C ALA A 145 12.46 -21.07 4.93
N SER A 146 12.38 -20.18 3.94
CA SER A 146 12.88 -18.81 4.15
C SER A 146 11.96 -18.11 5.14
N THR A 147 12.13 -18.41 6.42
CA THR A 147 11.89 -17.39 7.45
C THR A 147 12.95 -16.32 7.22
N CYS A 148 12.57 -15.26 6.49
CA CYS A 148 13.34 -14.02 6.48
C CYS A 148 13.25 -13.44 7.89
N GLY A 149 14.10 -13.94 8.78
CA GLY A 149 14.20 -13.51 10.17
C GLY A 149 14.81 -12.12 10.26
N LYS A 150 13.96 -11.11 10.04
CA LYS A 150 14.02 -9.85 10.77
C LYS A 150 12.58 -9.47 11.08
N ASP A 151 12.16 -9.80 12.29
CA ASP A 151 10.86 -9.41 12.83
C ASP A 151 10.78 -7.86 12.86
N GLY A 152 9.60 -7.31 12.58
CA GLY A 152 9.32 -5.90 12.76
C GLY A 152 9.96 -4.91 11.75
N PRO A 153 10.20 -3.66 12.17
CA PRO A 153 10.36 -2.51 11.27
C PRO A 153 11.64 -2.54 10.44
N HIS A 154 12.69 -3.22 10.90
CA HIS A 154 13.95 -3.33 10.19
C HIS A 154 13.86 -4.24 8.95
N GLY A 155 12.98 -5.24 8.94
CA GLY A 155 12.72 -6.04 7.75
C GLY A 155 12.13 -5.21 6.61
N ILE A 156 11.28 -4.22 6.93
CA ILE A 156 10.73 -3.27 5.96
C ILE A 156 11.82 -2.35 5.42
N VAL A 157 12.71 -1.84 6.28
CA VAL A 157 13.85 -1.00 5.86
C VAL A 157 14.74 -1.75 4.89
N ASP A 158 15.10 -3.00 5.18
CA ASP A 158 15.97 -3.80 4.33
C ASP A 158 15.32 -4.16 3.00
N PHE A 159 14.02 -4.41 2.99
CA PHE A 159 13.27 -4.56 1.75
C PHE A 159 13.32 -3.29 0.89
N CYS A 160 13.07 -2.12 1.48
CA CYS A 160 13.12 -0.84 0.77
C CYS A 160 14.54 -0.52 0.26
N ARG A 161 15.59 -0.82 1.05
CA ARG A 161 16.99 -0.67 0.63
C ARG A 161 17.34 -1.58 -0.55
N ARG A 162 17.00 -2.87 -0.49
CA ARG A 162 17.23 -3.80 -1.61
C ARG A 162 16.55 -3.33 -2.88
N ARG A 163 15.31 -2.83 -2.75
CA ARG A 163 14.56 -2.28 -3.88
C ARG A 163 15.23 -1.02 -4.47
N ALA A 164 15.75 -0.13 -3.63
CA ALA A 164 16.49 1.05 -4.07
C ALA A 164 17.80 0.67 -4.80
N LEU A 165 18.49 -0.38 -4.33
CA LEU A 165 19.69 -0.93 -4.99
C LEU A 165 19.37 -1.57 -6.35
N MET A 166 18.15 -2.08 -6.56
CA MET A 166 17.66 -2.59 -7.84
C MET A 166 17.21 -1.48 -8.82
N GLY A 167 17.64 -0.24 -8.62
CA GLY A 167 17.36 0.89 -9.52
C GLY A 167 16.02 1.58 -9.29
N HIS A 168 15.25 1.21 -8.26
CA HIS A 168 14.00 1.90 -7.90
C HIS A 168 14.21 3.03 -6.88
N GLN A 169 15.30 3.80 -7.02
CA GLN A 169 15.56 4.93 -6.12
C GLN A 169 14.44 5.98 -6.23
N GLY A 170 13.93 6.43 -5.08
CA GLY A 170 12.86 7.44 -5.00
C GLY A 170 11.42 6.93 -5.24
N ALA A 171 11.23 5.64 -5.52
CA ALA A 171 9.89 5.05 -5.67
C ALA A 171 9.25 4.77 -4.29
N TYR A 172 8.06 5.33 -4.06
CA TYR A 172 7.27 5.01 -2.87
C TYR A 172 6.77 3.56 -2.92
N VAL A 173 6.93 2.84 -1.80
CA VAL A 173 6.44 1.47 -1.66
C VAL A 173 5.30 1.44 -0.65
N PRO A 174 4.10 0.97 -1.04
CA PRO A 174 3.01 0.77 -0.09
C PRO A 174 3.42 -0.18 1.04
N LEU A 175 3.11 0.18 2.29
CA LEU A 175 3.45 -0.65 3.45
C LEU A 175 2.88 -2.08 3.34
N ARG A 176 1.66 -2.23 2.82
CA ARG A 176 1.05 -3.55 2.58
C ARG A 176 1.89 -4.42 1.64
N LEU A 177 2.46 -3.83 0.59
CA LEU A 177 3.34 -4.55 -0.34
C LEU A 177 4.66 -4.94 0.33
N ALA A 178 5.23 -4.02 1.13
CA ALA A 178 6.44 -4.32 1.90
C ALA A 178 6.20 -5.46 2.89
N MET A 179 5.12 -5.40 3.68
CA MET A 179 4.70 -6.45 4.61
C MET A 179 4.48 -7.80 3.93
N GLN A 180 3.83 -7.82 2.77
CA GLN A 180 3.62 -9.04 1.99
C GLN A 180 4.95 -9.65 1.53
N LYS A 181 5.87 -8.81 1.03
CA LYS A 181 7.16 -9.29 0.52
C LYS A 181 8.17 -9.62 1.61
N THR A 182 7.99 -9.10 2.83
CA THR A 182 8.81 -9.44 4.00
C THR A 182 8.19 -10.51 4.88
N GLY A 183 6.93 -10.89 4.66
CA GLY A 183 6.19 -11.83 5.52
C GLY A 183 5.86 -11.27 6.90
N ILE A 184 5.93 -9.95 7.11
CA ILE A 184 5.68 -9.33 8.41
C ILE A 184 4.17 -9.13 8.60
N THR A 185 3.61 -9.75 9.64
CA THR A 185 2.18 -9.68 10.00
C THR A 185 1.89 -8.87 11.26
N GLU A 186 2.90 -8.19 11.83
CA GLU A 186 2.76 -7.42 13.07
C GLU A 186 1.75 -6.26 12.94
N LYS A 187 0.71 -6.27 13.78
CA LYS A 187 -0.33 -5.22 13.80
C LYS A 187 0.21 -3.85 14.23
N ASN A 188 1.28 -3.80 15.03
CA ASN A 188 1.88 -2.56 15.54
C ASN A 188 3.02 -2.02 14.67
N LEU A 189 3.30 -2.64 13.53
CA LEU A 189 4.42 -2.30 12.66
C LEU A 189 4.40 -0.84 12.21
N LEU A 190 3.23 -0.31 11.84
CA LEU A 190 3.10 1.09 11.44
C LEU A 190 3.53 2.04 12.57
N LYS A 191 3.09 1.77 13.81
CA LYS A 191 3.48 2.56 14.98
C LYS A 191 4.99 2.47 15.21
N GLN A 192 5.58 1.29 15.09
CA GLN A 192 7.02 1.09 15.23
C GLN A 192 7.81 1.81 14.12
N LEU A 193 7.34 1.79 12.86
CA LEU A 193 7.99 2.47 11.74
C LEU A 193 7.98 4.00 11.88
N VAL A 194 6.95 4.56 12.54
CA VAL A 194 6.81 6.01 12.74
C VAL A 194 7.53 6.47 14.02
N MET A 195 7.49 5.68 15.09
CA MET A 195 7.99 6.08 16.42
C MET A 195 9.44 5.68 16.67
N ASN A 196 10.04 4.80 15.86
CA ASN A 196 11.44 4.41 16.01
C ASN A 196 12.35 5.43 15.31
N GLU A 197 13.14 6.18 16.08
CA GLU A 197 14.03 7.21 15.56
C GLU A 197 15.11 6.68 14.61
N GLU A 198 15.62 5.48 14.84
CA GLU A 198 16.64 4.86 13.98
C GLU A 198 16.06 4.51 12.60
N VAL A 199 14.82 4.04 12.58
CA VAL A 199 14.08 3.74 11.35
C VAL A 199 13.70 5.03 10.61
N ALA A 200 13.24 6.04 11.34
CA ALA A 200 12.84 7.33 10.77
C ALA A 200 14.01 8.06 10.08
N ARG A 201 15.25 7.86 10.53
CA ARG A 201 16.46 8.41 9.89
C ARG A 201 16.75 7.81 8.51
N VAL A 202 16.31 6.59 8.24
CA VAL A 202 16.67 5.83 7.03
C VAL A 202 15.49 5.53 6.12
N LEU A 203 14.26 5.64 6.61
CA LEU A 203 13.03 5.38 5.88
C LEU A 203 12.06 6.54 6.08
N GLN A 204 11.75 7.27 5.00
CA GLN A 204 10.70 8.27 5.04
C GLN A 204 9.33 7.59 4.94
N VAL A 205 8.60 7.53 6.05
CA VAL A 205 7.22 7.05 6.08
C VAL A 205 6.28 8.16 5.65
N LYS A 206 5.68 8.04 4.47
CA LYS A 206 4.58 8.92 4.03
C LYS A 206 3.25 8.23 4.23
N LEU A 207 2.38 8.85 5.03
CA LEU A 207 0.99 8.46 5.13
C LEU A 207 0.28 8.98 3.88
N SER A 208 0.03 8.10 2.90
CA SER A 208 -0.76 8.39 1.72
C SER A 208 -2.16 7.82 1.92
N VAL A 209 -3.16 8.66 1.69
CA VAL A 209 -4.56 8.33 1.87
C VAL A 209 -5.22 8.31 0.52
N ARG A 210 -5.61 7.13 0.02
CA ARG A 210 -6.46 7.06 -1.18
C ARG A 210 -7.90 7.30 -0.77
N LEU A 211 -8.29 8.57 -0.67
CA LEU A 211 -9.68 8.97 -0.46
C LEU A 211 -10.39 8.93 -1.81
N ARG A 212 -11.28 7.96 -2.04
CA ARG A 212 -12.14 7.94 -3.24
C ARG A 212 -13.60 8.11 -2.82
N PRO A 213 -14.13 9.34 -2.80
CA PRO A 213 -15.57 9.53 -2.65
C PRO A 213 -16.28 9.01 -3.91
N LYS A 214 -17.50 8.49 -3.76
CA LYS A 214 -18.32 7.98 -4.90
C LYS A 214 -18.55 9.05 -5.99
N ARG A 215 -18.54 10.33 -5.59
CA ARG A 215 -18.59 11.50 -6.45
C ARG A 215 -17.58 12.52 -5.91
N ALA A 216 -16.75 13.13 -6.76
CA ALA A 216 -15.72 14.05 -6.31
C ALA A 216 -16.35 15.37 -5.82
N PRO A 217 -16.29 15.69 -4.51
CA PRO A 217 -16.82 16.93 -3.98
C PRO A 217 -15.91 18.08 -4.40
N THR A 218 -16.45 19.12 -5.06
CA THR A 218 -15.64 20.24 -5.58
C THR A 218 -15.80 21.52 -4.78
N ASN A 219 -17.03 21.84 -4.33
CA ASN A 219 -17.33 22.99 -3.46
C ASN A 219 -18.10 22.49 -2.25
N VAL A 220 -17.52 22.58 -1.06
CA VAL A 220 -18.06 21.95 0.15
C VAL A 220 -18.02 22.82 1.38
N PHE A 221 -18.83 22.45 2.37
CA PHE A 221 -18.67 22.86 3.76
C PHE A 221 -17.87 21.82 4.53
N CYS A 222 -16.64 22.18 4.91
CA CYS A 222 -15.75 21.37 5.74
C CYS A 222 -15.86 21.78 7.20
N PHE A 223 -16.34 20.87 8.04
CA PHE A 223 -16.25 20.99 9.51
C PHE A 223 -15.06 20.15 9.98
N VAL A 224 -14.04 20.81 10.52
CA VAL A 224 -12.75 20.20 10.84
C VAL A 224 -12.56 20.15 12.36
N ASP A 225 -12.45 18.94 12.89
CA ASP A 225 -11.97 18.69 14.24
C ASP A 225 -10.45 18.82 14.23
N GLY A 226 -9.93 19.94 14.73
CA GLY A 226 -8.51 20.25 14.74
C GLY A 226 -7.75 19.72 15.96
N ASP A 227 -8.35 18.89 16.82
CA ASP A 227 -7.69 18.48 18.06
C ASP A 227 -6.49 17.57 17.81
N GLU A 228 -6.68 16.61 16.92
CA GLU A 228 -5.74 15.52 16.64
C GLU A 228 -5.20 15.54 15.20
N ILE A 229 -5.73 16.39 14.32
CA ILE A 229 -5.26 16.53 12.93
C ILE A 229 -4.73 17.94 12.70
N GLY A 230 -3.45 18.05 12.36
CA GLY A 230 -2.83 19.35 12.09
C GLY A 230 -3.17 19.96 10.72
N PRO A 231 -2.79 21.22 10.46
CA PRO A 231 -3.11 21.92 9.21
C PRO A 231 -2.59 21.23 7.95
N THR A 232 -1.38 20.65 8.02
CA THR A 232 -0.79 19.90 6.89
C THR A 232 -1.61 18.67 6.52
N VAL A 233 -2.22 18.02 7.51
CA VAL A 233 -3.09 16.84 7.30
C VAL A 233 -4.40 17.28 6.67
N VAL A 234 -5.00 18.37 7.15
CA VAL A 234 -6.24 18.93 6.58
C VAL A 234 -6.03 19.37 5.13
N GLU A 235 -4.93 20.04 4.82
CA GLU A 235 -4.58 20.41 3.45
C GLU A 235 -4.37 19.19 2.55
N ALA A 236 -3.67 18.15 3.05
CA ALA A 236 -3.47 16.92 2.31
C ALA A 236 -4.80 16.22 2.02
N MET A 237 -5.67 16.09 3.03
CA MET A 237 -7.02 15.55 2.86
C MET A 237 -7.84 16.36 1.86
N GLY A 238 -7.76 17.68 1.92
CA GLY A 238 -8.43 18.57 0.96
C GLY A 238 -7.95 18.36 -0.48
N ARG A 239 -6.64 18.22 -0.69
CA ARG A 239 -6.06 17.91 -2.02
C ARG A 239 -6.51 16.55 -2.53
N GLU A 240 -6.46 15.51 -1.70
CA GLU A 240 -6.87 14.15 -2.09
C GLU A 240 -8.37 14.07 -2.41
N LEU A 241 -9.20 14.86 -1.72
CA LEU A 241 -10.63 14.98 -2.01
C LEU A 241 -10.94 15.92 -3.20
N THR A 242 -9.92 16.53 -3.80
CA THR A 242 -10.06 17.49 -4.91
C THR A 242 -10.92 18.71 -4.54
N LEU A 243 -10.84 19.15 -3.28
CA LEU A 243 -11.59 20.33 -2.81
C LEU A 243 -11.06 21.60 -3.47
N SER A 244 -11.97 22.43 -3.98
CA SER A 244 -11.59 23.73 -4.52
C SER A 244 -11.30 24.73 -3.39
N GLY A 245 -10.54 25.78 -3.71
CA GLY A 245 -10.32 26.91 -2.80
C GLY A 245 -11.59 27.73 -2.48
N LYS A 246 -12.75 27.40 -3.07
CA LYS A 246 -14.06 27.97 -2.72
C LYS A 246 -14.76 27.20 -1.60
N SER A 247 -14.18 26.11 -1.13
CA SER A 247 -14.70 25.34 -0.01
C SER A 247 -14.62 26.17 1.28
N THR A 248 -15.65 26.08 2.12
CA THR A 248 -15.67 26.76 3.41
C THR A 248 -15.09 25.82 4.46
N HIS A 249 -14.11 26.28 5.23
CA HIS A 249 -13.49 25.51 6.30
C HIS A 249 -13.83 26.12 7.65
N VAL A 250 -14.54 25.37 8.48
CA VAL A 250 -14.84 25.70 9.88
C VAL A 250 -14.01 24.76 10.75
N VAL A 251 -12.97 25.29 11.37
CA VAL A 251 -12.07 24.51 12.24
C VAL A 251 -12.44 24.79 13.69
N ALA A 252 -12.64 23.74 14.49
CA ALA A 252 -12.76 23.85 15.94
C ALA A 252 -11.65 23.02 16.58
N ARG A 253 -11.04 23.53 17.65
CA ARG A 253 -9.96 22.85 18.37
C ARG A 253 -9.85 23.32 19.81
N HIS A 254 -9.21 22.53 20.65
CA HIS A 254 -8.78 22.95 21.97
C HIS A 254 -7.61 23.94 21.90
N PRO A 255 -7.41 24.77 22.96
CA PRO A 255 -6.33 25.75 23.01
C PRO A 255 -4.94 25.12 22.83
N THR A 256 -4.75 23.92 23.39
CA THR A 256 -3.49 23.15 23.39
C THR A 256 -3.22 22.44 22.07
N SER A 257 -4.23 22.28 21.22
CA SER A 257 -4.10 21.60 19.93
C SER A 257 -3.43 22.46 18.86
N PRO A 258 -2.87 21.86 17.81
CA PRO A 258 -2.19 22.58 16.74
C PRO A 258 -3.08 23.68 16.12
N LYS A 259 -2.53 24.89 15.97
CA LYS A 259 -3.23 25.99 15.30
C LYS A 259 -3.28 25.77 13.80
N HIS A 260 -4.46 25.94 13.20
CA HIS A 260 -4.64 25.89 11.75
C HIS A 260 -4.61 27.29 11.14
N SER A 261 -5.37 28.22 11.72
CA SER A 261 -5.54 29.58 11.20
C SER A 261 -5.87 30.57 12.33
N GLY A 262 -5.97 31.86 11.98
CA GLY A 262 -6.48 32.87 12.90
C GLY A 262 -7.99 32.79 13.14
N GLY A 263 -8.73 32.05 12.30
CA GLY A 263 -10.19 31.90 12.36
C GLY A 263 -10.67 30.62 13.06
N ASP A 264 -9.76 29.88 13.70
CA ASP A 264 -10.11 28.66 14.43
C ASP A 264 -11.05 28.98 15.59
N ILE A 265 -12.10 28.18 15.75
CA ILE A 265 -12.97 28.23 16.92
C ILE A 265 -12.25 27.52 18.06
N ILE A 266 -11.96 28.27 19.13
CA ILE A 266 -11.33 27.72 20.33
C ILE A 266 -12.41 27.13 21.22
N VAL A 267 -12.35 25.82 21.41
CA VAL A 267 -13.29 25.03 22.22
C VAL A 267 -12.88 25.15 23.70
N PRO A 268 -13.84 25.36 24.63
CA PRO A 268 -13.55 25.31 26.07
C PRO A 268 -13.05 23.93 26.51
N ASP A 269 -12.11 23.86 27.45
CA ASP A 269 -11.47 22.60 27.89
C ASP A 269 -12.44 21.53 28.42
N GLU A 270 -13.63 21.93 28.87
CA GLU A 270 -14.67 21.04 29.42
C GLU A 270 -15.59 20.45 28.33
N MET A 271 -15.50 20.95 27.09
CA MET A 271 -16.43 20.62 26.02
C MET A 271 -15.73 19.84 24.90
N PRO A 272 -16.30 18.74 24.40
CA PRO A 272 -15.70 18.06 23.26
C PRO A 272 -15.86 18.87 21.97
N THR A 273 -14.81 18.88 21.14
CA THR A 273 -14.76 19.62 19.86
C THR A 273 -15.90 19.25 18.91
N TYR A 274 -16.32 17.98 18.91
CA TYR A 274 -17.44 17.53 18.09
C TYR A 274 -18.76 18.25 18.40
N ALA A 275 -18.99 18.64 19.66
CA ALA A 275 -20.23 19.32 20.06
C ALA A 275 -20.29 20.75 19.50
N VAL A 276 -19.15 21.44 19.44
CA VAL A 276 -19.05 22.77 18.83
C VAL A 276 -19.27 22.69 17.31
N LEU A 277 -18.72 21.67 16.66
CA LEU A 277 -18.91 21.47 15.21
C LEU A 277 -20.33 21.03 14.88
N GLU A 278 -20.96 20.21 15.72
CA GLU A 278 -22.39 19.88 15.63
C GLU A 278 -23.24 21.14 15.71
N LEU A 279 -22.98 22.03 16.67
CA LEU A 279 -23.69 23.31 16.79
C LEU A 279 -23.51 24.17 15.54
N LYS A 280 -22.29 24.25 14.98
CA LYS A 280 -22.02 25.02 13.76
C LYS A 280 -22.69 24.43 12.52
N ALA A 281 -22.80 23.12 12.44
CA ALA A 281 -23.58 22.47 11.39
C ALA A 281 -25.08 22.81 11.52
N ARG A 282 -25.64 22.81 12.74
CA ARG A 282 -27.02 23.26 12.96
C ARG A 282 -27.23 24.74 12.62
N GLU A 283 -26.28 25.60 12.99
CA GLU A 283 -26.33 27.02 12.61
C GLU A 283 -26.35 27.19 11.09
N LEU A 284 -25.60 26.38 10.34
CA LEU A 284 -25.62 26.39 8.87
C LEU A 284 -27.03 26.03 8.34
N ILE A 285 -27.63 24.95 8.85
CA ILE A 285 -28.99 24.52 8.47
C ILE A 285 -30.02 25.62 8.74
N LEU A 286 -29.90 26.33 9.87
CA LEU A 286 -30.84 27.40 10.22
C LEU A 286 -30.64 28.68 9.41
N ARG A 287 -29.42 28.96 8.96
CA ARG A 287 -29.10 30.16 8.17
C ARG A 287 -29.35 29.99 6.68
N GLN A 288 -29.23 28.78 6.17
CA GLN A 288 -29.38 28.46 4.76
C GLN A 288 -30.51 27.45 4.59
N THR A 289 -31.63 27.91 4.02
CA THR A 289 -32.80 27.06 3.75
C THR A 289 -32.51 25.96 2.74
N VAL A 290 -31.51 26.14 1.87
CA VAL A 290 -31.06 25.14 0.89
C VAL A 290 -29.53 25.11 0.90
N VAL A 291 -28.96 23.94 1.19
CA VAL A 291 -27.51 23.72 1.18
C VAL A 291 -27.17 22.81 -0.01
N LEU A 292 -26.76 23.41 -1.13
CA LEU A 292 -26.42 22.67 -2.37
C LEU A 292 -24.97 22.18 -2.42
N GLN A 293 -24.18 22.51 -1.40
CA GLN A 293 -22.78 22.11 -1.28
C GLN A 293 -22.70 20.86 -0.41
N ASP A 294 -21.89 19.88 -0.83
CA ASP A 294 -21.66 18.68 0.00
C ASP A 294 -21.05 19.09 1.35
N VAL A 295 -21.38 18.35 2.39
CA VAL A 295 -20.90 18.59 3.75
C VAL A 295 -19.89 17.53 4.11
N ILE A 296 -18.71 17.93 4.60
CA ILE A 296 -17.65 17.03 4.99
C ILE A 296 -17.24 17.31 6.43
N TYR A 297 -17.34 16.30 7.28
CA TYR A 297 -16.70 16.32 8.60
C TYR A 297 -15.30 15.70 8.48
N MET A 298 -14.27 16.48 8.78
CA MET A 298 -12.88 16.03 8.85
C MET A 298 -12.48 15.82 10.30
N CYS A 299 -11.99 14.63 10.63
CA CYS A 299 -11.64 14.28 12.00
C CYS A 299 -10.44 13.31 12.04
N SER A 300 -9.93 13.03 13.23
CA SER A 300 -8.93 11.98 13.40
C SER A 300 -9.53 10.59 13.20
N SER A 301 -8.66 9.58 13.04
CA SER A 301 -9.14 8.19 12.92
C SER A 301 -9.82 7.70 14.21
N ASN A 302 -9.45 8.25 15.38
CA ASN A 302 -10.04 7.89 16.67
C ASN A 302 -11.47 8.40 16.80
N GLN A 303 -11.74 9.60 16.28
CA GLN A 303 -13.05 10.25 16.35
C GLN A 303 -14.00 9.84 15.21
N PHE A 304 -13.53 9.08 14.22
CA PHE A 304 -14.32 8.78 13.03
C PHE A 304 -15.70 8.21 13.35
N THR A 305 -15.78 7.24 14.26
CA THR A 305 -17.06 6.59 14.61
C THR A 305 -18.02 7.59 15.25
N VAL A 306 -17.52 8.49 16.12
CA VAL A 306 -18.32 9.56 16.71
C VAL A 306 -18.89 10.46 15.61
N TYR A 307 -18.07 10.91 14.66
CA TYR A 307 -18.56 11.73 13.56
C TYR A 307 -19.54 11.00 12.64
N ALA A 308 -19.23 9.75 12.27
CA ALA A 308 -20.01 8.98 11.30
C ALA A 308 -21.33 8.43 11.86
N GLU A 309 -21.42 8.20 13.15
CA GLU A 309 -22.60 7.58 13.77
C GLU A 309 -23.40 8.54 14.63
N HIS A 310 -22.81 9.65 15.07
CA HIS A 310 -23.46 10.65 15.90
C HIS A 310 -23.58 11.99 15.17
N VAL A 311 -22.47 12.72 14.99
CA VAL A 311 -22.50 14.11 14.52
C VAL A 311 -23.18 14.25 13.15
N ALA A 312 -22.75 13.47 12.17
CA ALA A 312 -23.29 13.54 10.81
C ALA A 312 -24.73 13.03 10.73
N LYS A 313 -25.13 12.08 11.59
CA LYS A 313 -26.52 11.58 11.62
C LYS A 313 -27.49 12.56 12.27
N LEU A 314 -27.04 13.29 13.29
CA LEU A 314 -27.86 14.30 13.98
C LEU A 314 -27.99 15.60 13.17
N ASN A 315 -27.15 15.81 12.17
CA ASN A 315 -27.21 16.95 11.26
C ASN A 315 -27.61 16.47 9.86
N ALA A 316 -28.91 16.34 9.64
CA ALA A 316 -29.43 15.98 8.33
C ALA A 316 -29.38 17.20 7.38
N PHE A 317 -28.75 17.03 6.23
CA PHE A 317 -28.78 17.98 5.12
C PHE A 317 -29.57 17.34 3.97
N PRO A 318 -30.86 17.64 3.80
CA PRO A 318 -31.69 16.96 2.79
C PRO A 318 -31.19 17.22 1.36
N ASP A 319 -30.57 18.36 1.10
CA ASP A 319 -30.14 18.78 -0.24
C ASP A 319 -28.66 18.48 -0.55
N ALA A 320 -27.92 17.90 0.40
CA ALA A 320 -26.47 17.69 0.29
C ALA A 320 -26.07 16.25 0.64
N ASP A 321 -25.02 15.77 -0.02
CA ASP A 321 -24.34 14.56 0.42
C ASP A 321 -23.46 14.88 1.63
N VAL A 322 -23.54 14.05 2.68
CA VAL A 322 -22.80 14.24 3.93
C VAL A 322 -21.74 13.15 4.09
N TYR A 323 -20.48 13.57 4.11
CA TYR A 323 -19.32 12.69 4.24
C TYR A 323 -18.65 12.86 5.61
N VAL A 324 -18.07 11.77 6.10
CA VAL A 324 -17.11 11.78 7.20
C VAL A 324 -15.78 11.26 6.71
N CYS A 325 -14.73 12.03 6.95
CA CYS A 325 -13.39 11.82 6.45
C CYS A 325 -12.39 11.86 7.59
N CYS A 326 -11.43 10.94 7.57
CA CYS A 326 -10.22 11.00 8.38
C CYS A 326 -8.99 10.68 7.50
N PRO A 327 -7.76 10.78 8.03
CA PRO A 327 -6.54 10.48 7.28
C PRO A 327 -6.42 9.04 6.79
N SER A 328 -7.38 8.15 7.02
CA SER A 328 -7.32 6.77 6.52
C SER A 328 -8.60 6.33 5.80
N ARG A 329 -9.69 7.08 5.90
CA ARG A 329 -11.03 6.63 5.49
C ARG A 329 -11.95 7.78 5.08
N VAL A 330 -12.80 7.54 4.09
CA VAL A 330 -14.01 8.32 3.78
C VAL A 330 -15.24 7.43 3.93
N LYS A 331 -16.34 7.99 4.43
CA LYS A 331 -17.66 7.35 4.37
C LYS A 331 -18.71 8.40 4.01
N LEU A 332 -19.55 8.08 3.03
CA LEU A 332 -20.81 8.78 2.79
C LEU A 332 -21.82 8.30 3.84
N VAL A 333 -22.31 9.21 4.68
CA VAL A 333 -23.16 8.90 5.84
C VAL A 333 -24.62 9.26 5.57
N ALA A 334 -24.88 10.31 4.79
CA ALA A 334 -26.21 10.65 4.31
C ALA A 334 -26.13 11.06 2.84
N GLU A 335 -27.06 10.56 2.04
CA GLU A 335 -27.22 10.96 0.64
C GLU A 335 -28.31 12.03 0.57
N LYS A 336 -28.18 12.96 -0.37
CA LYS A 336 -29.23 13.92 -0.66
C LYS A 336 -30.56 13.21 -0.94
N GLN A 337 -31.65 13.74 -0.38
CA GLN A 337 -32.99 13.24 -0.64
C GLN A 337 -33.41 13.70 -2.05
N HIS A 338 -33.72 12.75 -2.94
CA HIS A 338 -34.33 13.10 -4.22
C HIS A 338 -35.73 13.65 -3.96
N VAL A 339 -35.90 14.96 -4.19
CA VAL A 339 -37.24 15.55 -4.33
C VAL A 339 -37.68 15.30 -5.78
N PRO A 340 -38.73 14.50 -6.04
CA PRO A 340 -39.31 14.41 -7.37
C PRO A 340 -39.79 15.80 -7.77
N LEU A 341 -39.40 16.27 -8.96
CA LEU A 341 -39.94 17.51 -9.55
C LEU A 341 -41.41 17.34 -9.92
#